data_AF-A0A942QRV1-F1
#
_entry.id   AF-A0A942QRV1-F1
#
_cell.length_a   1.000
_cell.length_b   1.000
_cell.length_c   1.000
_cell.angle_alpha   90.00
_cell.angle_beta   90.00
_cell.angle_gamma   90.00
#
_symmetry.space_group_name_H-M   'P 1'
#
loop_
_entity.id
_entity.type
_entity.pdbx_description
1 polymer ?
#
loop_
_entity_poly.entity_id
_entity_poly.type
_entity_poly.pdbx_seq_one_letter_code
_entity_poly.pdbx_strand_id
1 'polypeptide(L)'
;MKKRILLLLILIFLLGTIVGRSQGYSSNITAWFYDMKINLNGSALNFTNSPFVYNGRTYVSISELSRHLGLEVQWIDSTKTINLTSSANNDLAVNTLKYEL
;
A
#
# COMPACT_ATOMS: atom_id res chain seq x y z
N MET A 1 -31.77 27.18 -41.64
CA MET A 1 -30.36 26.70 -41.62
C MET A 1 -29.65 27.05 -40.30
N LYS A 2 -29.68 28.31 -39.84
CA LYS A 2 -29.05 28.76 -38.56
C LYS A 2 -29.45 27.97 -37.30
N LYS A 3 -30.73 27.60 -37.14
CA LYS A 3 -31.23 26.83 -35.98
C LYS A 3 -30.74 25.37 -35.93
N ARG A 4 -30.50 24.75 -37.09
CA ARG A 4 -29.98 23.36 -37.17
C ARG A 4 -28.48 23.31 -36.83
N ILE A 5 -27.74 24.33 -37.23
CA ILE A 5 -26.33 24.52 -36.86
C ILE A 5 -26.19 24.75 -35.35
N LEU A 6 -27.09 25.53 -34.75
CA LEU A 6 -27.13 25.75 -33.30
C LEU A 6 -27.37 24.44 -32.53
N LEU A 7 -28.29 23.59 -32.99
CA LEU A 7 -28.59 22.30 -32.36
C LEU A 7 -27.40 21.32 -32.41
N LEU A 8 -26.64 21.31 -33.51
CA LEU A 8 -25.45 20.46 -33.64
C LEU A 8 -24.31 20.89 -32.71
N LEU A 9 -24.10 22.20 -32.52
CA LEU A 9 -23.09 22.71 -31.58
C LEU A 9 -23.41 22.36 -30.13
N ILE A 10 -24.69 22.45 -29.74
CA ILE A 10 -25.15 22.05 -28.40
C ILE A 10 -24.94 20.54 -28.19
N LEU A 11 -25.21 19.72 -29.22
CA LEU A 11 -25.01 18.28 -29.14
C LEU A 11 -23.52 17.90 -28.98
N ILE A 12 -22.63 18.58 -29.70
CA ILE A 12 -21.16 18.39 -29.57
C ILE A 12 -20.67 18.82 -28.19
N PHE A 13 -21.23 19.90 -27.63
CA PHE A 13 -20.90 20.35 -26.28
C PHE A 13 -21.37 19.37 -25.20
N LEU A 14 -22.56 18.76 -25.37
CA LEU A 14 -23.04 17.69 -24.48
C LEU A 14 -22.21 16.40 -24.56
N LEU A 15 -21.67 16.07 -25.73
CA LEU A 15 -20.81 14.89 -25.92
C LEU A 15 -19.39 15.10 -25.38
N GLY A 16 -18.91 16.35 -25.30
CA GLY A 16 -17.55 16.70 -24.89
C GLY A 16 -17.26 16.60 -23.38
N THR A 17 -18.26 16.42 -22.52
CA THR A 17 -18.05 16.47 -21.05
C THR A 17 -17.66 15.13 -20.41
N ILE A 18 -17.58 14.03 -21.15
CA ILE A 18 -17.20 12.72 -20.59
C ILE A 18 -15.69 12.49 -20.75
N VAL A 19 -14.87 13.41 -20.25
CA VAL A 19 -13.46 13.10 -19.98
C VAL A 19 -13.42 12.68 -18.51
N GLY A 20 -13.40 11.37 -18.26
CA GLY A 20 -13.34 10.80 -16.91
C GLY A 20 -12.09 11.29 -16.19
N ARG A 21 -12.20 12.40 -15.47
CA ARG A 21 -11.17 12.88 -14.56
C ARG A 21 -11.24 11.98 -13.33
N SER A 22 -10.34 11.01 -13.24
CA SER A 22 -10.00 10.36 -11.98
C SER A 22 -9.36 11.43 -11.08
N GLN A 23 -10.18 12.23 -10.40
CA GLN A 23 -9.68 13.19 -9.41
C GLN A 23 -9.37 12.41 -8.14
N GLY A 24 -8.09 12.30 -7.80
CA GLY A 24 -7.69 11.72 -6.50
C GLY A 24 -8.36 12.49 -5.36
N TYR A 25 -8.91 11.77 -4.39
CA TYR A 25 -9.48 12.36 -3.19
C TYR A 25 -8.39 12.52 -2.12
N SER A 26 -8.21 13.72 -1.60
CA SER A 26 -7.30 14.00 -0.48
C SER A 26 -8.14 14.41 0.74
N SER A 27 -7.83 13.83 1.90
CA SER A 27 -8.50 14.13 3.16
C SER A 27 -7.48 14.19 4.28
N ASN A 28 -7.74 15.04 5.27
CA ASN A 28 -6.94 15.09 6.49
C ASN A 28 -7.42 14.00 7.46
N ILE A 29 -6.46 13.32 8.10
CA ILE A 29 -6.73 12.37 9.17
C ILE A 29 -6.10 12.89 10.47
N THR A 30 -6.75 12.59 11.61
CA THR A 30 -6.14 12.77 12.93
C THR A 30 -5.64 11.41 13.40
N ALA A 31 -4.33 11.33 13.67
CA ALA A 31 -3.68 10.13 14.17
C ALA A 31 -3.06 10.40 15.55
N TRP A 32 -3.00 9.35 16.37
CA TRP A 32 -2.38 9.41 17.70
C TRP A 32 -1.04 8.70 17.67
N PHE A 33 0.02 9.40 18.09
CA PHE A 33 1.34 8.83 18.28
C PHE A 33 1.54 8.56 19.77
N TYR A 34 1.76 7.29 20.10
CA TYR A 34 2.10 6.85 21.45
C TYR A 34 3.52 6.26 21.45
N ASP A 35 4.15 6.15 22.61
CA ASP A 35 5.40 5.40 22.77
C ASP A 35 5.13 3.89 22.69
N MET A 36 4.94 3.40 21.46
CA MET A 36 4.61 2.01 21.19
C MET A 36 5.87 1.20 20.88
N LYS A 37 6.01 0.07 21.57
CA LYS A 37 7.07 -0.91 21.32
C LYS A 37 6.49 -2.10 20.61
N ILE A 38 7.03 -2.41 19.44
CA ILE A 38 6.64 -3.57 18.63
C ILE A 38 7.73 -4.61 18.77
N ASN A 39 7.36 -5.81 19.21
CA ASN A 39 8.30 -6.92 19.37
C ASN A 39 8.05 -7.98 18.28
N LEU A 40 9.11 -8.44 17.63
CA LEU A 40 9.09 -9.57 16.71
C LEU A 40 9.94 -10.70 17.30
N ASN A 41 9.33 -11.86 17.52
CA ASN A 41 9.98 -13.03 18.14
C ASN A 41 10.70 -12.71 19.47
N GLY A 42 10.09 -11.82 20.28
CA GLY A 42 10.67 -11.40 21.57
C GLY A 42 11.73 -10.28 21.47
N SER A 43 12.14 -9.88 20.26
CA SER A 43 13.07 -8.76 20.06
C SER A 43 12.32 -7.47 19.73
N ALA A 44 12.66 -6.39 20.43
CA ALA A 44 12.08 -5.07 20.18
C ALA A 44 12.59 -4.51 18.84
N LEU A 45 11.66 -4.10 18.00
CA LEU A 45 11.95 -3.47 16.72
C LEU A 45 12.02 -1.96 16.87
N ASN A 46 13.06 -1.36 16.30
CA ASN A 46 13.19 0.08 16.20
C ASN A 46 12.66 0.55 14.84
N PHE A 47 11.71 1.48 14.89
CA PHE A 47 11.14 2.09 13.70
C PHE A 47 11.63 3.53 13.56
N THR A 48 12.10 3.89 12.38
CA THR A 48 12.38 5.28 11.98
C THR A 48 11.08 6.05 11.81
N ASN A 49 10.06 5.44 11.19
CA ASN A 49 8.72 6.00 11.13
C ASN A 49 7.92 5.48 12.32
N SER A 50 7.67 6.36 13.29
CA SER A 50 6.92 5.99 14.48
C SER A 50 5.54 5.45 14.10
N PRO A 51 5.15 4.27 14.59
CA PRO A 51 3.82 3.75 14.35
C PRO A 51 2.79 4.66 15.04
N PHE A 52 1.56 4.66 14.52
CA PHE A 52 0.49 5.53 15.00
C PHE A 52 -0.84 4.81 15.02
N VAL A 53 -1.79 5.32 15.79
CA VAL A 53 -3.16 4.82 15.81
C VAL A 53 -4.06 5.73 14.98
N TYR A 54 -4.87 5.14 14.11
CA TYR A 54 -5.93 5.82 13.37
C TYR A 54 -7.17 4.92 13.34
N ASN A 55 -8.33 5.47 13.68
CA ASN A 55 -9.59 4.72 13.80
C ASN A 55 -9.49 3.42 14.63
N GLY A 56 -8.78 3.47 15.76
CA GLY A 56 -8.59 2.31 16.64
C GLY A 56 -7.69 1.21 16.08
N ARG A 57 -6.98 1.46 14.97
CA ARG A 57 -6.01 0.54 14.36
C ARG A 57 -4.61 1.11 14.43
N THR A 58 -3.63 0.28 14.76
CA THR A 58 -2.22 0.64 14.73
C THR A 58 -1.68 0.47 13.31
N TYR A 59 -1.11 1.53 12.77
CA TYR A 59 -0.43 1.58 11.49
C TYR A 59 1.07 1.55 11.73
N VAL A 60 1.73 0.67 10.98
CA VAL A 60 3.17 0.42 11.07
C VAL A 60 3.75 0.50 9.67
N SER A 61 4.97 1.03 9.55
CA SER A 61 5.71 1.08 8.29
C SER A 61 5.96 -0.34 7.76
N ILE A 62 5.31 -0.68 6.64
CA ILE A 62 5.45 -1.98 6.00
C ILE A 62 6.89 -2.23 5.55
N SER A 63 7.57 -1.23 5.00
CA SER A 63 8.95 -1.35 4.54
C SER A 63 9.89 -1.74 5.69
N GLU A 64 9.71 -1.13 6.86
CA GLU A 64 10.55 -1.41 8.02
C GLU A 64 10.23 -2.77 8.64
N LEU A 65 8.95 -3.14 8.73
CA LEU A 65 8.55 -4.46 9.21
C LEU A 65 9.07 -5.57 8.28
N SER A 66 8.93 -5.40 6.96
CA SER A 66 9.39 -6.36 5.97
C SER A 66 10.89 -6.64 6.05
N ARG A 67 11.74 -5.63 6.29
CA ARG A 67 13.19 -5.85 6.51
C ARG A 67 13.47 -6.80 7.66
N HIS A 68 12.75 -6.68 8.76
CA HIS A 68 12.91 -7.56 9.93
C HIS A 68 12.36 -8.97 9.66
N LEU A 69 11.43 -9.11 8.71
CA LEU A 69 10.87 -10.38 8.26
C LEU A 69 11.68 -11.02 7.12
N GLY A 70 12.77 -10.40 6.64
CA GLY A 70 13.54 -10.89 5.50
C GLY A 70 12.80 -10.80 4.16
N LEU A 71 11.83 -9.88 4.05
CA LEU A 71 11.04 -9.63 2.86
C LEU A 71 11.53 -8.38 2.13
N GLU A 72 11.52 -8.45 0.81
CA GLU A 72 11.72 -7.32 -0.08
C GLU A 72 10.37 -6.65 -0.38
N VAL A 73 10.38 -5.31 -0.45
CA VAL A 73 9.17 -4.50 -0.70
C VAL A 73 9.35 -3.72 -1.98
N GLN A 74 8.42 -3.90 -2.92
CA GLN A 74 8.38 -3.17 -4.17
C GLN A 74 7.05 -2.44 -4.32
N TRP A 75 7.10 -1.12 -4.50
CA TRP A 75 5.93 -0.32 -4.86
C TRP A 75 5.69 -0.36 -6.37
N ILE A 76 4.49 -0.77 -6.77
CA ILE A 76 4.04 -0.79 -8.16
C ILE A 76 3.12 0.41 -8.37
N ASP A 77 3.68 1.49 -8.92
CA ASP A 77 2.96 2.77 -9.04
C ASP A 77 1.77 2.72 -10.01
N SER A 78 1.85 1.89 -11.04
CA SER A 78 0.79 1.72 -12.05
C SER A 78 -0.51 1.15 -11.47
N THR A 79 -0.40 0.23 -10.50
CA THR A 79 -1.55 -0.43 -9.86
C THR A 79 -1.77 0.03 -8.42
N LYS A 80 -0.94 0.95 -7.91
CA LYS A 80 -0.93 1.38 -6.50
C LYS A 80 -0.89 0.19 -5.54
N THR A 81 -0.05 -0.79 -5.84
CA THR A 81 0.06 -2.05 -5.11
C THR A 81 1.45 -2.21 -4.52
N ILE A 82 1.55 -2.89 -3.38
CA ILE A 82 2.82 -3.32 -2.80
C ILE A 82 3.01 -4.79 -3.11
N ASN A 83 4.14 -5.14 -3.73
CA ASN A 83 4.59 -6.51 -3.88
C ASN A 83 5.58 -6.84 -2.73
N LEU A 84 5.34 -7.96 -2.06
CA LEU A 84 6.20 -8.48 -0.99
C LEU A 84 6.77 -9.81 -1.44
N THR A 85 8.08 -9.89 -1.54
CA THR A 85 8.79 -11.10 -1.98
C THR A 85 9.71 -11.58 -0.87
N SER A 86 9.74 -12.89 -0.62
CA SER A 86 10.70 -13.50 0.29
C SER A 86 11.93 -13.89 -0.50
N SER A 87 13.12 -13.46 -0.06
CA SER A 87 14.41 -13.96 -0.59
C SER A 87 14.72 -15.35 -0.02
N ALA A 88 13.72 -16.23 0.05
CA ALA A 88 13.95 -17.62 0.39
C ALA A 88 14.56 -18.29 -0.84
N ASN A 89 15.89 -18.24 -0.94
CA ASN A 89 16.59 -19.38 -1.51
C ASN A 89 16.12 -20.60 -0.70
N ASN A 90 15.48 -21.56 -1.37
CA ASN A 90 15.04 -22.84 -0.81
C ASN A 90 16.24 -23.72 -0.42
N ASP A 91 17.14 -23.20 0.41
CA ASP A 91 18.29 -23.91 0.98
C ASP A 91 18.13 -24.17 2.49
N LEU A 92 16.89 -24.06 2.97
CA LEU A 92 16.45 -24.86 4.11
C LEU A 92 16.11 -26.25 3.59
N ALA A 93 17.10 -26.95 3.04
CA ALA A 93 17.13 -28.40 3.17
C ALA A 93 17.12 -28.66 4.66
N VAL A 94 15.91 -28.87 5.18
CA VAL A 94 15.62 -29.39 6.50
C VAL A 94 16.64 -30.49 6.71
N ASN A 95 17.63 -30.22 7.57
CA ASN A 95 18.44 -31.27 8.15
C ASN A 95 17.40 -32.17 8.80
N THR A 96 17.09 -33.25 8.07
CA THR A 96 16.27 -34.34 8.53
C THR A 96 16.96 -34.77 9.80
N LEU A 97 16.41 -34.34 10.93
CA LEU A 97 16.81 -34.84 12.23
C LEU A 97 16.46 -36.32 12.16
N LYS A 98 17.42 -37.13 11.69
CA LYS A 98 17.47 -38.56 11.92
C LYS A 98 17.71 -38.71 13.41
N TYR A 99 16.64 -38.59 14.19
CA TYR A 99 16.58 -39.29 15.46
C TYR A 99 16.50 -40.77 15.07
N GLU A 100 17.65 -41.43 15.10
CA GLU A 100 17.73 -42.88 15.18
C GLU A 100 17.02 -43.33 16.47
N LEU A 101 16.12 -44.30 16.33
CA LEU A 101 15.80 -45.24 17.39
C LEU A 101 16.61 -46.52 17.15
#